data_AF-A0A0N4WRJ9-F1
#
_entry.id   AF-A0A0N4WRJ9-F1
#
_cell.length_a   1.000
_cell.length_b   1.000
_cell.length_c   1.000
_cell.angle_alpha   90.00
_cell.angle_beta   90.00
_cell.angle_gamma   90.00
#
_symmetry.space_group_name_H-M   'P 1'
#
loop_
_entity.id
_entity.type
_entity.pdbx_description
1 polymer ?
#
loop_
_entity_poly.entity_id
_entity_poly.type
_entity_poly.pdbx_seq_one_letter_code
_entity_poly.pdbx_strand_id
1 'polypeptide(L)' 'MTRESPEARALHDISVIFWNEISMVPKWTLEAVDLSLRDIMQNDSPSGGKIMIVGGDFRQVLPVVERGRQEDWKTHA' A
#
# COMPACT_ATOMS: atom_id res chain seq x y z
N MET A 1 -9.56 -5.49 7.71
CA MET A 1 -8.99 -5.54 9.07
C MET A 1 -9.89 -4.70 9.97
N THR A 2 -10.26 -5.17 11.15
CA THR A 2 -11.05 -4.36 12.09
C THR A 2 -10.12 -3.51 12.94
N ARG A 3 -10.58 -2.34 13.40
CA ARG A 3 -9.73 -1.39 14.17
C ARG A 3 -9.21 -1.97 15.48
N GLU A 4 -9.91 -2.96 16.04
CA GLU A 4 -9.56 -3.62 17.30
C GLU A 4 -8.76 -4.91 17.13
N SER A 5 -8.38 -5.26 15.90
CA SER A 5 -7.63 -6.50 15.66
C SER A 5 -6.22 -6.42 16.26
N PRO A 6 -5.62 -7.55 16.65
CA PRO A 6 -4.23 -7.58 17.13
C PRO A 6 -3.24 -6.92 16.15
N GLU A 7 -3.48 -7.06 14.85
CA GLU A 7 -2.68 -6.47 13.78
C GLU A 7 -2.83 -4.94 13.74
N ALA A 8 -4.06 -4.42 13.91
CA ALA A 8 -4.30 -2.99 14.00
C ALA A 8 -3.58 -2.36 15.20
N ARG A 9 -3.58 -3.05 16.35
CA ARG A 9 -2.81 -2.63 17.54
C ARG A 9 -1.31 -2.62 17.28
N ALA A 10 -0.79 -3.66 16.62
CA ALA A 10 0.63 -3.68 16.24
C ALA A 10 1.00 -2.50 15.32
N LEU A 11 0.11 -2.12 14.39
CA LEU A 11 0.33 -0.96 13.52
C LEU A 11 0.33 0.37 14.30
N HIS A 12 -0.41 0.48 15.41
CA HIS A 12 -0.38 1.70 16.24
C HIS A 12 1.02 1.95 16.82
N ASP A 13 1.71 0.90 17.25
CA ASP A 13 3.04 0.98 17.87
C ASP A 13 4.17 1.21 16.85
N ILE A 14 3.93 0.92 15.57
CA ILE A 14 4.91 1.12 14.49
C ILE A 14 5.01 2.61 14.15
N SER A 15 6.23 3.12 13.96
CA SER A 15 6.50 4.49 13.52
C SER A 15 6.85 4.59 12.03
N VAL A 16 7.51 3.54 11.50
CA VAL A 16 8.04 3.50 10.13
C VAL A 16 7.64 2.20 9.45
N ILE A 17 7.12 2.28 8.22
CA ILE A 17 6.78 1.16 7.36
C ILE A 17 7.76 1.14 6.19
N PHE A 18 8.47 0.03 6.01
CA PHE A 18 9.30 -0.20 4.83
C PHE A 18 8.55 -1.08 3.84
N TRP A 19 8.32 -0.58 2.63
CA TRP A 19 7.69 -1.32 1.55
C TRP A 19 8.68 -1.54 0.41
N ASN A 20 9.12 -2.79 0.22
CA ASN A 20 10.00 -3.16 -0.90
C ASN A 20 9.19 -3.56 -2.15
N GLU A 21 9.77 -3.33 -3.33
CA GLU A 21 9.18 -3.65 -4.64
C GLU A 21 7.83 -2.96 -4.91
N ILE A 22 7.69 -1.69 -4.52
CA ILE A 22 6.46 -0.92 -4.77
C ILE A 22 6.12 -0.81 -6.27
N SER A 23 7.11 -0.95 -7.16
CA SER A 23 6.91 -0.96 -8.62
C SER A 23 6.06 -2.13 -9.12
N MET A 24 5.91 -3.20 -8.32
CA MET A 24 5.04 -4.34 -8.66
C MET A 24 3.61 -4.19 -8.15
N VAL A 25 3.32 -3.12 -7.40
CA VAL A 25 2.02 -2.92 -6.76
C VAL A 25 1.25 -1.88 -7.55
N PRO A 26 -0.01 -2.15 -7.94
CA PRO A 26 -0.78 -1.18 -8.68
C PRO A 26 -1.20 -0.02 -7.77
N LYS A 27 -1.39 1.16 -8.37
CA LYS A 27 -1.71 2.40 -7.65
C LYS A 27 -2.90 2.27 -6.68
N TRP A 28 -3.96 1.60 -7.10
CA TRP A 28 -5.15 1.42 -6.27
C TRP A 28 -4.89 0.59 -5.00
N THR A 29 -3.90 -0.31 -5.02
CA THR A 29 -3.49 -1.04 -3.81
C THR A 29 -2.77 -0.11 -2.83
N LEU A 30 -1.94 0.82 -3.33
CA LEU A 30 -1.31 1.83 -2.48
C LEU A 30 -2.35 2.76 -1.83
N GLU A 31 -3.36 3.18 -2.60
CA GLU A 31 -4.48 3.98 -2.10
C GLU A 31 -5.31 3.22 -1.06
N ALA A 32 -5.60 1.94 -1.29
CA ALA A 32 -6.33 1.10 -0.34
C ALA A 32 -5.56 0.92 0.98
N VAL A 33 -4.23 0.77 0.93
CA VAL A 33 -3.40 0.71 2.14
C VAL A 33 -3.39 2.04 2.87
N ASP A 34 -3.24 3.16 2.16
CA ASP A 34 -3.30 4.50 2.77
C ASP A 34 -4.65 4.74 3.47
N LEU A 35 -5.77 4.44 2.80
CA LEU A 35 -7.12 4.53 3.39
C LEU A 35 -7.26 3.64 4.63
N SER A 36 -6.73 2.41 4.57
CA SER A 36 -6.77 1.49 5.71
C SER A 36 -5.96 2.01 6.90
N LEU A 37 -4.77 2.56 6.65
CA LEU A 37 -3.92 3.13 7.70
C LEU A 37 -4.55 4.37 8.32
N ARG A 38 -5.17 5.25 7.52
CA ARG A 38 -5.91 6.41 8.03
C ARG A 38 -7.08 5.99 8.91
N ASP A 39 -7.83 4.96 8.48
CA ASP A 39 -8.93 4.41 9.26
C ASP A 39 -8.47 3.77 10.57
N ILE A 40 -7.37 3.01 10.57
CA ILE A 40 -6.85 2.39 11.80
C ILE A 40 -6.30 3.45 12.75
N MET A 41 -5.49 4.39 12.24
CA MET A 41 -4.86 5.42 13.06
C MET A 41 -5.81 6.53 13.50
N GLN A 42 -7.03 6.59 12.95
CA GLN A 42 -7.96 7.71 13.10
C GLN A 42 -7.28 9.05 12.80
N ASN A 43 -6.49 9.07 11.72
CA ASN A 43 -5.69 10.22 11.32
C ASN A 43 -5.73 10.34 9.79
N ASP A 44 -6.23 11.46 9.29
CA ASP A 44 -6.37 11.72 7.84
C ASP A 44 -5.05 12.11 7.15
N SER A 45 -3.96 12.24 7.91
CA SER A 45 -2.63 12.43 7.34
C SER A 45 -2.23 11.24 6.47
N PRO A 46 -1.40 11.44 5.42
CA PRO A 46 -0.90 10.34 4.60
C PRO A 46 -0.33 9.19 5.46
N SER A 47 -0.67 7.96 5.08
CA SER A 47 -0.32 6.71 5.78
C SER A 47 -0.74 6.67 7.26
N GLY A 48 -1.81 7.39 7.63
CA GLY A 48 -2.24 7.51 9.02
C GLY A 48 -1.24 8.26 9.91
N GLY A 49 -0.37 9.09 9.31
CA GLY A 49 0.72 9.79 10.01
C GLY A 49 1.97 8.93 10.25
N LYS A 50 2.02 7.71 9.70
CA LYS A 50 3.22 6.86 9.72
C LYS A 50 4.21 7.29 8.63
N ILE A 51 5.49 7.09 8.89
CA ILE A 51 6.52 7.30 7.86
C ILE A 51 6.51 6.07 6.96
N MET A 52 6.27 6.26 5.67
CA MET A 52 6.34 5.17 4.69
C MET A 52 7.58 5.34 3.80
N ILE A 53 8.50 4.38 3.89
CA ILE A 53 9.72 4.33 3.08
C ILE A 53 9.51 3.24 2.03
N VAL A 54 9.45 3.65 0.77
CA VAL A 54 9.16 2.76 -0.35
C VAL A 54 10.41 2.57 -1.21
N GLY A 55 10.72 1.32 -1.50
CA GLY A 55 11.78 0.92 -2.42
C GLY A 55 11.17 0.13 -3.57
N GLY A 56 11.73 0.25 -4.77
CA GLY A 56 11.32 -0.53 -5.92
C GLY A 56 12.16 -0.16 -7.13
N ASP A 57 12.37 -1.12 -8.03
CA ASP A 57 12.96 -0.84 -9.33
C ASP A 57 11.84 -0.66 -10.35
N PHE A 58 11.56 0.59 -10.70
CA PHE A 58 10.57 0.95 -11.72
C PHE A 58 11.04 0.59 -13.15
N ARG A 59 12.30 0.16 -13.32
CA ARG A 59 12.86 -0.33 -14.58
C ARG A 59 12.82 -1.86 -14.67
N GLN A 60 12.39 -2.54 -13.61
CA GLN A 60 12.13 -3.98 -13.63
C GLN A 60 10.84 -4.24 -14.42
N VAL A 61 10.77 -5.37 -15.13
CA VAL A 61 9.59 -5.74 -15.94
C VAL A 61 8.35 -5.72 -15.03
N LEU A 62 7.33 -5.00 -15.51
CA LEU A 62 6.10 -4.66 -14.80
C LEU A 62 5.37 -5.89 -14.24
N PRO A 63 4.49 -5.68 -13.23
CA PRO A 63 3.77 -6.78 -12.61
C PRO A 63 3.05 -7.64 -13.65
N VAL A 64 3.27 -8.95 -13.56
CA VAL A 64 2.62 -9.93 -14.42
C VAL A 64 1.19 -10.14 -13.90
N VAL A 65 0.21 -9.64 -14.64
CA VAL A 65 -1.21 -9.92 -14.35
C VAL A 65 -1.59 -11.24 -15.03
N GLU A 66 -1.68 -12.31 -14.26
CA GLU A 66 -2.07 -13.62 -14.79
C GLU A 66 -3.49 -13.55 -15.36
N ARG A 67 -3.65 -13.74 -16.68
CA ARG A 67 -4.91 -13.59 -17.45
C ARG A 67 -5.44 -12.15 -17.55
N GLY A 68 -4.60 -11.14 -17.34
CA GLY A 68 -4.98 -9.73 -17.49
C GLY A 68 -5.37 -9.35 -18.93
N ARG A 69 -6.41 -8.53 -19.08
CA ARG A 69 -6.80 -7.89 -20.35
C ARG A 69 -6.00 -6.62 -20.56
N GLN A 70 -5.91 -6.15 -21.80
CA GLN A 70 -5.19 -4.90 -22.13
C GLN A 70 -5.74 -3.66 -21.39
N GLU A 71 -6.99 -3.69 -20.94
CA GLU A 71 -7.61 -2.63 -20.13
C GLU A 71 -7.11 -2.59 -18.69
N ASP A 72 -6.70 -3.75 -18.16
CA ASP A 72 -6.08 -3.83 -16.85
C ASP A 72 -4.80 -3.00 -16.89
N TRP A 73 -3.96 -3.15 -17.92
CA TRP A 73 -2.76 -2.32 -18.10
C TRP A 73 -3.01 -0.80 -17.98
N LYS A 74 -4.07 -0.27 -18.60
CA LYS A 74 -4.37 1.18 -18.58
C LYS A 74 -4.87 1.69 -17.23
N THR A 75 -5.35 0.79 -16.38
CA THR A 75 -5.81 1.11 -15.00
C THR A 75 -4.69 0.89 -13.96
N HIS A 76 -3.54 0.35 -14.38
CA HIS A 76 -2.42 -0.03 -13.51
C HIS A 76 -1.17 0.87 -13.63
N ALA A 77 -1.21 1.93 -14.46
CA ALA A 77 -0.17 2.97 -14.56
C ALA A 77 -0.62 4.29 -13.91
#